data_AF-A0A3D1M0J3-F1
#
_entry.id   AF-A0A3D1M0J3-F1
#
_cell.length_a   1.000
_cell.length_b   1.000
_cell.length_c   1.000
_cell.angle_alpha   90.00
_cell.angle_beta   90.00
_cell.angle_gamma   90.00
#
_symmetry.space_group_name_H-M   'P 1'
#
loop_
_entity.id
_entity.type
_entity.pdbx_description
1 polymer ?
#
loop_
_entity_poly.entity_id
_entity_poly.type
_entity_poly.pdbx_seq_one_letter_code
_entity_poly.pdbx_strand_id
1 'polypeptide(L)'
;MGRSIHHPVGLIHNSPSSTFNGYTLFSTNGGDHATLIDNYGRIVHRWNYSGGIVYAYLLPNGNLLARTKPPEDVDIVKGLGGSSASIVEMNWDSEVVWEYKDPMLHHDYIRLPNGNTVVLLFTALDEETSQQVKGGHPREDDPKTILGDVIREVDISGGIVNEWEIYKEMDFDEDVICPLEHRREWTHANSLNLTPNGDFLVSFRNTSTVGIISRETGEFLWKWGPGNVFHQHHPTFLENGNVLIFDNGSHSQGMDRSRVIEVNPATNEIEWQYTETPALAFYSFHISSSERLANGNTLICEGAFGRLFEITKNGKVVWEYINPFYSPDLRKGDPTNMVFRAHRYPPEHSSILDKDLDPDNYRNMNRLFGGETAKNQ
;
A
#
# COMPACT_ATOMS: atom_id res chain seq x y z
N MET A 1 0.35 -13.95 15.76
CA MET A 1 -0.58 -15.10 15.79
C MET A 1 -0.53 -15.80 14.44
N GLY A 2 -0.55 -17.13 14.41
CA GLY A 2 -0.49 -17.89 13.16
C GLY A 2 -1.89 -18.12 12.58
N ARG A 3 -2.06 -17.95 11.28
CA ARG A 3 -3.32 -18.25 10.59
C ARG A 3 -3.33 -19.72 10.17
N SER A 4 -4.41 -20.43 10.49
CA SER A 4 -4.60 -21.82 10.05
C SER A 4 -4.94 -21.86 8.56
N ILE A 5 -4.45 -22.86 7.84
CA ILE A 5 -4.89 -23.16 6.46
C ILE A 5 -6.37 -23.54 6.37
N HIS A 6 -7.00 -23.87 7.52
CA HIS A 6 -8.42 -24.16 7.63
C HIS A 6 -9.25 -22.94 8.07
N HIS A 7 -8.62 -21.77 8.22
CA HIS A 7 -9.35 -20.55 8.54
C HIS A 7 -10.32 -20.22 7.39
N PRO A 8 -11.58 -19.85 7.68
CA PRO A 8 -12.51 -19.41 6.64
C PRO A 8 -11.91 -18.25 5.83
N VAL A 9 -12.16 -18.29 4.52
CA VAL A 9 -11.79 -17.24 3.55
C VAL A 9 -13.03 -16.76 2.82
N GLY A 10 -12.92 -15.62 2.12
CA GLY A 10 -14.06 -14.95 1.50
C GLY A 10 -14.75 -14.00 2.48
N LEU A 11 -16.06 -13.79 2.30
CA LEU A 11 -16.84 -12.92 3.18
C LEU A 11 -17.02 -13.56 4.56
N ILE A 12 -16.60 -12.85 5.61
CA ILE A 12 -16.69 -13.28 7.00
C ILE A 12 -17.85 -12.57 7.72
N HIS A 13 -17.99 -11.26 7.48
CA HIS A 13 -19.03 -10.44 8.11
C HIS A 13 -19.53 -9.37 7.15
N ASN A 14 -20.83 -9.07 7.20
CA ASN A 14 -21.41 -7.92 6.52
C ASN A 14 -22.65 -7.45 7.28
N SER A 15 -22.68 -6.16 7.61
CA SER A 15 -23.83 -5.44 8.17
C SER A 15 -24.32 -4.41 7.12
N PRO A 16 -25.17 -4.79 6.15
CA PRO A 16 -25.47 -3.97 4.97
C PRO A 16 -26.02 -2.57 5.27
N SER A 17 -26.68 -2.38 6.41
CA SER A 17 -27.19 -1.07 6.85
C SER A 17 -26.11 -0.10 7.34
N SER A 18 -24.87 -0.56 7.50
CA SER A 18 -23.76 0.21 8.07
C SER A 18 -22.49 0.15 7.24
N THR A 19 -22.31 -0.91 6.43
CA THR A 19 -21.25 -1.02 5.43
C THR A 19 -21.41 0.04 4.35
N PHE A 20 -20.32 0.66 3.93
CA PHE A 20 -20.29 1.55 2.78
C PHE A 20 -20.60 0.77 1.50
N ASN A 21 -21.64 1.18 0.78
CA ASN A 21 -22.01 0.53 -0.47
C ASN A 21 -20.92 0.75 -1.54
N GLY A 22 -20.38 -0.32 -2.11
CA GLY A 22 -19.35 -0.20 -3.13
C GLY A 22 -18.65 -1.51 -3.48
N TYR A 23 -17.53 -1.37 -4.17
CA TYR A 23 -16.72 -2.46 -4.71
C TYR A 23 -15.28 -2.36 -4.19
N THR A 24 -14.75 -3.46 -3.65
CA THR A 24 -13.39 -3.51 -3.10
C THR A 24 -12.42 -4.09 -4.12
N LEU A 25 -11.39 -3.33 -4.47
CA LEU A 25 -10.28 -3.76 -5.32
C LEU A 25 -9.10 -4.18 -4.46
N PHE A 26 -8.49 -5.32 -4.78
CA PHE A 26 -7.25 -5.77 -4.17
C PHE A 26 -6.46 -6.71 -5.09
N SER A 27 -5.19 -6.94 -4.75
CA SER A 27 -4.31 -7.89 -5.44
C SER A 27 -3.60 -8.78 -4.43
N THR A 28 -3.43 -10.06 -4.75
CA THR A 28 -2.60 -10.96 -3.95
C THR A 28 -1.12 -10.69 -4.26
N ASN A 29 -0.33 -10.43 -3.22
CA ASN A 29 1.10 -10.18 -3.36
C ASN A 29 1.80 -11.39 -4.01
N GLY A 30 2.45 -11.18 -5.16
CA GLY A 30 3.07 -12.25 -5.96
C GLY A 30 2.13 -12.93 -6.97
N GLY A 31 0.87 -12.53 -7.03
CA GLY A 31 -0.11 -13.04 -8.00
C GLY A 31 -0.13 -12.25 -9.31
N ASP A 32 -1.00 -12.73 -10.22
CA ASP A 32 -1.13 -12.18 -11.59
C ASP A 32 -2.42 -11.40 -11.80
N HIS A 33 -3.23 -11.23 -10.75
CA HIS A 33 -4.57 -10.67 -10.85
C HIS A 33 -4.81 -9.52 -9.88
N ALA A 34 -5.53 -8.50 -10.35
CA ALA A 34 -6.32 -7.61 -9.49
C ALA A 34 -7.77 -8.09 -9.50
N THR A 35 -8.41 -8.10 -8.33
CA THR A 35 -9.77 -8.62 -8.16
C THR A 35 -10.66 -7.53 -7.58
N LEU A 36 -11.80 -7.30 -8.23
CA LEU A 36 -12.86 -6.41 -7.77
C LEU A 36 -14.01 -7.26 -7.23
N ILE A 37 -14.40 -7.02 -5.97
CA ILE A 37 -15.51 -7.71 -5.31
C ILE A 37 -16.61 -6.73 -4.89
N ASP A 38 -17.85 -7.18 -4.83
CA ASP A 38 -18.91 -6.44 -4.17
C ASP A 38 -18.90 -6.65 -2.63
N ASN A 39 -19.81 -5.98 -1.92
CA ASN A 39 -19.96 -6.12 -0.47
C ASN A 39 -20.39 -7.51 0.00
N TYR A 40 -20.85 -8.39 -0.89
CA TYR A 40 -21.17 -9.79 -0.59
C TYR A 40 -19.97 -10.73 -0.84
N GLY A 41 -18.80 -10.17 -1.14
CA GLY A 41 -17.59 -10.93 -1.42
C GLY A 41 -17.62 -11.65 -2.76
N ARG A 42 -18.56 -11.31 -3.65
CA ARG A 42 -18.64 -11.87 -5.00
C ARG A 42 -17.71 -11.09 -5.91
N ILE A 43 -16.89 -11.81 -6.65
CA ILE A 43 -16.06 -11.29 -7.73
C ILE A 43 -17.00 -10.78 -8.82
N VAL A 44 -16.82 -9.51 -9.19
CA VAL A 44 -17.53 -8.87 -10.28
C VAL A 44 -16.63 -8.56 -11.46
N HIS A 45 -15.31 -8.47 -11.22
CA HIS A 45 -14.32 -8.30 -12.28
C HIS A 45 -12.92 -8.74 -11.83
N ARG A 46 -12.08 -9.16 -12.77
CA ARG A 46 -10.65 -9.46 -12.54
C ARG A 46 -9.81 -9.08 -13.76
N TRP A 47 -8.75 -8.33 -13.51
CA TRP A 47 -7.67 -8.12 -14.48
C TRP A 47 -6.63 -9.22 -14.36
N ASN A 48 -5.90 -9.48 -15.44
CA ASN A 48 -4.77 -10.41 -15.44
C ASN A 48 -3.58 -9.87 -16.24
N TYR A 49 -2.38 -9.95 -15.68
CA TYR A 49 -1.13 -9.58 -16.36
C TYR A 49 -0.02 -10.57 -16.04
N SER A 50 0.67 -11.06 -17.06
CA SER A 50 1.73 -12.08 -16.90
C SER A 50 2.98 -11.57 -16.17
N GLY A 51 3.26 -10.27 -16.24
CA GLY A 51 4.28 -9.63 -15.40
C GLY A 51 3.89 -9.50 -13.92
N GLY A 52 2.68 -9.95 -13.57
CA GLY A 52 2.12 -9.90 -12.23
C GLY A 52 1.46 -8.57 -11.89
N ILE A 53 0.51 -8.59 -10.96
CA ILE A 53 -0.17 -7.40 -10.44
C ILE A 53 -0.03 -7.40 -8.93
N VAL A 54 0.90 -6.59 -8.40
CA VAL A 54 1.22 -6.59 -6.97
C VAL A 54 0.38 -5.58 -6.20
N TYR A 55 0.15 -4.41 -6.80
CA TYR A 55 -0.70 -3.35 -6.25
C TYR A 55 -1.26 -2.52 -7.39
N ALA A 56 -2.55 -2.19 -7.30
CA ALA A 56 -3.27 -1.47 -8.33
C ALA A 56 -4.40 -0.60 -7.77
N TYR A 57 -4.74 0.45 -8.50
CA TYR A 57 -5.95 1.26 -8.30
C TYR A 57 -6.56 1.67 -9.64
N LEU A 58 -7.82 2.12 -9.62
CA LEU A 58 -8.53 2.54 -10.82
C LEU A 58 -8.33 4.03 -11.09
N LEU A 59 -8.06 4.34 -12.35
CA LEU A 59 -8.06 5.70 -12.86
C LEU A 59 -9.48 6.16 -13.20
N PRO A 60 -9.77 7.47 -13.26
CA PRO A 60 -11.10 7.99 -13.58
C PRO A 60 -11.66 7.54 -14.94
N ASN A 61 -10.80 7.16 -15.88
CA ASN A 61 -11.19 6.62 -17.20
C ASN A 61 -11.61 5.14 -17.16
N GLY A 62 -11.54 4.48 -16.00
CA GLY A 62 -11.87 3.07 -15.82
C GLY A 62 -10.72 2.10 -16.10
N ASN A 63 -9.52 2.60 -16.40
CA ASN A 63 -8.32 1.79 -16.53
C ASN A 63 -7.75 1.43 -15.16
N LEU A 64 -7.10 0.27 -15.08
CA LEU A 64 -6.32 -0.16 -13.93
C LEU A 64 -4.88 0.33 -14.08
N LEU A 65 -4.37 1.11 -13.14
CA LEU A 65 -2.95 1.39 -13.03
C LEU A 65 -2.35 0.46 -11.98
N ALA A 66 -1.27 -0.22 -12.30
CA ALA A 66 -0.71 -1.31 -11.51
C ALA A 66 0.83 -1.31 -11.50
N ARG A 67 1.43 -1.72 -10.38
CA ARG A 67 2.85 -2.11 -10.34
C ARG A 67 3.02 -3.62 -10.44
N THR A 68 4.07 -4.04 -11.11
CA THR A 68 4.33 -5.44 -11.44
C THR A 68 5.19 -6.14 -10.37
N LYS A 69 5.48 -7.43 -10.61
CA LYS A 69 6.52 -8.17 -9.89
C LYS A 69 7.90 -7.51 -10.05
N PRO A 70 8.84 -7.78 -9.14
CA PRO A 70 10.21 -7.23 -9.20
C PRO A 70 10.95 -7.64 -10.47
N PRO A 71 11.99 -6.88 -10.88
CA PRO A 71 12.91 -7.32 -11.92
C PRO A 71 13.71 -8.55 -11.45
N GLU A 72 14.03 -9.44 -12.38
CA GLU A 72 14.79 -10.68 -12.07
C GLU A 72 16.31 -10.50 -12.23
N ASP A 73 16.72 -9.50 -13.01
CA ASP A 73 18.07 -9.31 -13.55
C ASP A 73 18.82 -8.09 -12.96
N VAL A 74 18.29 -7.47 -11.90
CA VAL A 74 18.90 -6.31 -11.22
C VAL A 74 19.25 -6.65 -9.78
N ASP A 75 20.52 -7.01 -9.55
CA ASP A 75 20.99 -7.56 -8.28
C ASP A 75 20.83 -6.61 -7.08
N ILE A 76 21.02 -5.30 -7.27
CA ILE A 76 20.99 -4.33 -6.15
C ILE A 76 19.61 -4.25 -5.48
N VAL A 77 18.53 -4.44 -6.24
CA VAL A 77 17.13 -4.43 -5.74
C VAL A 77 16.56 -5.83 -5.50
N LYS A 78 17.34 -6.89 -5.77
CA LYS A 78 16.90 -8.27 -5.64
C LYS A 78 16.59 -8.61 -4.19
N GLY A 79 15.40 -9.16 -3.96
CA GLY A 79 14.91 -9.54 -2.64
C GLY A 79 14.53 -8.37 -1.73
N LEU A 80 14.58 -7.12 -2.21
CA LEU A 80 14.08 -5.97 -1.46
C LEU A 80 12.55 -5.92 -1.49
N GLY A 81 11.97 -5.42 -0.40
CA GLY A 81 10.54 -5.22 -0.31
C GLY A 81 10.07 -4.16 -1.30
N GLY A 82 8.92 -4.42 -1.94
CA GLY A 82 8.25 -3.41 -2.78
C GLY A 82 8.84 -3.19 -4.17
N SER A 83 9.99 -3.77 -4.51
CA SER A 83 10.58 -3.70 -5.86
C SER A 83 9.59 -4.12 -6.95
N SER A 84 9.60 -3.40 -8.06
CA SER A 84 8.74 -3.61 -9.23
C SER A 84 9.53 -3.35 -10.51
N ALA A 85 9.26 -4.12 -11.58
CA ALA A 85 9.91 -3.94 -12.87
C ALA A 85 9.27 -2.83 -13.72
N SER A 86 7.94 -2.69 -13.61
CA SER A 86 7.16 -1.72 -14.38
C SER A 86 5.97 -1.16 -13.58
N ILE A 87 5.50 0.00 -14.04
CA ILE A 87 4.11 0.43 -13.87
C ILE A 87 3.38 0.18 -15.20
N VAL A 88 2.21 -0.45 -15.15
CA VAL A 88 1.36 -0.75 -16.31
C VAL A 88 -0.02 -0.13 -16.14
N GLU A 89 -0.54 0.47 -17.20
CA GLU A 89 -1.95 0.86 -17.32
C GLU A 89 -2.66 -0.14 -18.23
N MET A 90 -3.74 -0.73 -17.73
CA MET A 90 -4.54 -1.70 -18.47
C MET A 90 -5.98 -1.20 -18.61
N ASN A 91 -6.58 -1.44 -19.76
CA ASN A 91 -8.01 -1.23 -19.92
C ASN A 91 -8.83 -2.32 -19.19
N TRP A 92 -10.16 -2.24 -19.29
CA TRP A 92 -11.07 -3.19 -18.64
C TRP A 92 -10.87 -4.65 -19.08
N ASP A 93 -10.36 -4.87 -20.29
CA ASP A 93 -10.15 -6.19 -20.87
C ASP A 93 -8.73 -6.74 -20.61
N SER A 94 -7.96 -6.11 -19.70
CA SER A 94 -6.56 -6.42 -19.40
C SER A 94 -5.57 -6.17 -20.54
N GLU A 95 -5.94 -5.37 -21.55
CA GLU A 95 -4.99 -4.92 -22.57
C GLU A 95 -4.12 -3.78 -22.02
N VAL A 96 -2.80 -3.91 -22.13
CA VAL A 96 -1.86 -2.87 -21.72
C VAL A 96 -1.95 -1.71 -22.70
N VAL A 97 -2.35 -0.53 -22.21
CA VAL A 97 -2.47 0.70 -23.00
C VAL A 97 -1.31 1.67 -22.75
N TRP A 98 -0.58 1.49 -21.64
CA TRP A 98 0.64 2.23 -21.33
C TRP A 98 1.53 1.41 -20.39
N GLU A 99 2.84 1.55 -20.52
CA GLU A 99 3.82 0.91 -19.63
C GLU A 99 5.05 1.81 -19.44
N TYR A 100 5.50 1.92 -18.20
CA TYR A 100 6.77 2.52 -17.83
C TYR A 100 7.66 1.48 -17.15
N LYS A 101 8.84 1.25 -17.71
CA LYS A 101 9.82 0.28 -17.20
C LYS A 101 10.97 1.01 -16.55
N ASP A 102 11.19 0.74 -15.28
CA ASP A 102 12.39 1.13 -14.56
C ASP A 102 12.60 0.12 -13.42
N PRO A 103 13.72 -0.63 -13.40
CA PRO A 103 13.93 -1.67 -12.40
C PRO A 103 14.13 -1.11 -10.97
N MET A 104 14.28 0.20 -10.82
CA MET A 104 14.41 0.85 -9.52
C MET A 104 13.05 1.23 -8.90
N LEU A 105 11.93 0.98 -9.60
CA LEU A 105 10.57 1.21 -9.07
C LEU A 105 10.36 0.43 -7.79
N HIS A 106 9.76 1.10 -6.80
CA HIS A 106 9.34 0.43 -5.58
C HIS A 106 8.08 1.04 -4.98
N HIS A 107 7.29 0.18 -4.34
CA HIS A 107 6.12 0.47 -3.50
C HIS A 107 4.95 1.23 -4.14
N ASP A 108 5.14 2.47 -4.60
CA ASP A 108 4.04 3.41 -4.83
C ASP A 108 4.23 4.35 -6.02
N TYR A 109 3.09 4.86 -6.52
CA TYR A 109 3.00 5.68 -7.72
C TYR A 109 1.64 6.39 -7.80
N ILE A 110 1.61 7.56 -8.44
CA ILE A 110 0.41 8.40 -8.59
C ILE A 110 0.28 8.90 -10.03
N ARG A 111 -0.86 8.68 -10.67
CA ARG A 111 -1.23 9.38 -11.91
C ARG A 111 -1.76 10.77 -11.56
N LEU A 112 -1.09 11.81 -12.06
CA LEU A 112 -1.49 13.19 -11.90
C LEU A 112 -2.63 13.57 -12.87
N PRO A 113 -3.43 14.62 -12.55
CA PRO A 113 -4.50 15.08 -13.43
C PRO A 113 -4.05 15.53 -14.84
N ASN A 114 -2.78 15.94 -14.99
CA ASN A 114 -2.20 16.31 -16.28
C ASN A 114 -1.80 15.11 -17.15
N GLY A 115 -1.94 13.87 -16.64
CA GLY A 115 -1.56 12.64 -17.33
C GLY A 115 -0.16 12.12 -16.99
N ASN A 116 0.68 12.91 -16.32
CA ASN A 116 2.00 12.46 -15.87
C ASN A 116 1.89 11.47 -14.72
N THR A 117 2.89 10.61 -14.55
CA THR A 117 2.94 9.65 -13.44
C THR A 117 4.11 10.00 -12.53
N VAL A 118 3.85 10.14 -11.24
CA VAL A 118 4.89 10.26 -10.21
C VAL A 118 5.14 8.88 -9.63
N VAL A 119 6.41 8.48 -9.49
CA VAL A 119 6.83 7.17 -9.02
C VAL A 119 7.87 7.29 -7.91
N LEU A 120 7.86 6.33 -6.98
CA LEU A 120 8.96 6.11 -6.05
C LEU A 120 10.02 5.20 -6.67
N LEU A 121 11.29 5.60 -6.51
CA LEU A 121 12.46 4.92 -7.05
C LEU A 121 13.53 4.76 -5.97
N PHE A 122 14.18 3.61 -5.98
CA PHE A 122 15.46 3.44 -5.32
C PHE A 122 16.55 4.22 -6.05
N THR A 123 17.56 4.69 -5.32
CA THR A 123 18.82 5.19 -5.89
C THR A 123 20.00 4.70 -5.07
N ALA A 124 21.11 4.35 -5.72
CA ALA A 124 22.32 3.96 -5.00
C ALA A 124 23.04 5.20 -4.48
N LEU A 125 23.29 5.25 -3.17
CA LEU A 125 24.09 6.30 -2.56
C LEU A 125 25.58 6.04 -2.80
N ASP A 126 26.39 7.10 -2.81
CA ASP A 126 27.83 6.96 -2.82
C ASP A 126 28.36 6.40 -1.48
N GLU A 127 29.61 5.91 -1.47
CA GLU A 127 30.20 5.28 -0.28
C GLU A 127 30.35 6.26 0.90
N GLU A 128 30.61 7.54 0.65
CA GLU A 128 30.79 8.55 1.70
C GLU A 128 29.46 8.85 2.40
N THR A 129 28.38 9.02 1.63
CA THR A 129 27.02 9.15 2.16
C THR A 129 26.59 7.87 2.90
N SER A 130 26.85 6.69 2.32
CA SER A 130 26.46 5.41 2.90
C SER A 130 27.11 5.15 4.27
N GLN A 131 28.36 5.59 4.46
CA GLN A 131 29.09 5.44 5.73
C GLN A 131 28.55 6.34 6.85
N GLN A 132 27.89 7.45 6.52
CA GLN A 132 27.31 8.38 7.49
C GLN A 132 25.98 7.87 8.07
N VAL A 133 25.24 7.04 7.33
CA VAL A 133 23.94 6.53 7.77
C VAL A 133 24.05 5.64 8.99
N LYS A 134 23.24 5.92 10.01
CA LYS A 134 23.26 5.23 11.32
C LYS A 134 22.14 4.20 11.46
N GLY A 135 22.29 3.31 12.44
CA GLY A 135 21.24 2.35 12.81
C GLY A 135 21.26 1.07 11.99
N GLY A 136 20.18 0.29 12.02
CA GLY A 136 20.12 -1.03 11.39
C GLY A 136 21.12 -2.03 12.00
N HIS A 137 20.93 -3.32 11.73
CA HIS A 137 21.90 -4.34 12.15
C HIS A 137 22.88 -4.63 11.00
N PRO A 138 24.19 -4.38 11.17
CA PRO A 138 25.17 -4.67 10.13
C PRO A 138 25.35 -6.19 9.96
N ARG A 139 25.67 -6.62 8.74
CA ARG A 139 26.07 -7.99 8.39
C ARG A 139 27.37 -7.99 7.60
N GLU A 140 28.09 -9.12 7.64
CA GLU A 140 29.35 -9.29 6.90
C GLU A 140 29.17 -9.18 5.38
N ASP A 141 27.98 -9.51 4.87
CA ASP A 141 27.61 -9.48 3.46
C ASP A 141 26.83 -8.22 3.04
N ASP A 142 26.73 -7.21 3.91
CA ASP A 142 26.07 -5.95 3.56
C ASP A 142 26.81 -5.25 2.41
N PRO A 143 26.07 -4.67 1.44
CA PRO A 143 26.68 -3.92 0.36
C PRO A 143 27.41 -2.68 0.90
N LYS A 144 28.48 -2.28 0.22
CA LYS A 144 29.23 -1.05 0.57
C LYS A 144 28.39 0.22 0.44
N THR A 145 27.46 0.20 -0.51
CA THR A 145 26.51 1.27 -0.76
C THR A 145 25.12 0.84 -0.32
N ILE A 146 24.38 1.78 0.25
CA ILE A 146 22.98 1.59 0.60
C ILE A 146 22.10 2.27 -0.44
N LEU A 147 20.84 1.86 -0.51
CA LEU A 147 19.84 2.55 -1.33
C LEU A 147 19.20 3.69 -0.54
N GLY A 148 19.06 4.84 -1.20
CA GLY A 148 18.17 5.92 -0.81
C GLY A 148 16.92 5.95 -1.69
N ASP A 149 16.10 6.97 -1.48
CA ASP A 149 14.78 7.09 -2.08
C ASP A 149 14.70 8.38 -2.91
N VAL A 150 14.04 8.29 -4.06
CA VAL A 150 13.82 9.37 -5.02
C VAL A 150 12.36 9.36 -5.47
N ILE A 151 11.79 10.55 -5.65
CA ILE A 151 10.51 10.72 -6.34
C ILE A 151 10.82 11.20 -7.75
N ARG A 152 10.19 10.61 -8.77
CA ARG A 152 10.32 11.06 -10.16
C ARG A 152 8.97 11.26 -10.80
N GLU A 153 8.82 12.35 -11.53
CA GLU A 153 7.68 12.58 -12.42
C GLU A 153 8.06 12.26 -13.86
N VAL A 154 7.26 11.43 -14.51
CA VAL A 154 7.41 11.08 -15.93
C VAL A 154 6.17 11.45 -16.73
N ASP A 155 6.37 11.90 -17.96
CA ASP A 155 5.29 12.12 -18.90
C ASP A 155 4.78 10.80 -19.53
N ILE A 156 3.74 10.89 -20.36
CA ILE A 156 3.14 9.71 -21.00
C ILE A 156 4.09 8.98 -21.96
N SER A 157 5.14 9.65 -22.45
CA SER A 157 6.18 9.03 -23.28
C SER A 157 7.27 8.34 -22.46
N GLY A 158 7.25 8.49 -21.13
CA GLY A 158 8.29 8.01 -20.22
C GLY A 158 9.45 9.00 -20.06
N GLY A 159 9.33 10.22 -20.61
CA GLY A 159 10.30 11.29 -20.45
C GLY A 159 10.29 11.82 -19.02
N ILE A 160 11.47 12.04 -18.44
CA ILE A 160 11.61 12.61 -17.09
C ILE A 160 11.23 14.09 -17.15
N VAL A 161 10.21 14.47 -16.38
CA VAL A 161 9.76 15.86 -16.22
C VAL A 161 10.48 16.52 -15.06
N ASN A 162 10.57 15.82 -13.92
CA ASN A 162 11.31 16.27 -12.76
C ASN A 162 11.73 15.08 -11.86
N GLU A 163 12.68 15.33 -10.97
CA GLU A 163 13.18 14.36 -10.01
C GLU A 163 13.54 15.05 -8.68
N TRP A 164 13.16 14.44 -7.57
CA TRP A 164 13.42 14.92 -6.21
C TRP A 164 14.21 13.86 -5.45
N GLU A 165 15.47 14.17 -5.16
CA GLU A 165 16.37 13.33 -4.37
C GLU A 165 16.08 13.46 -2.88
N ILE A 166 14.91 12.94 -2.45
CA ILE A 166 14.40 13.13 -1.08
C ILE A 166 15.31 12.55 0.01
N TYR A 167 16.22 11.63 -0.33
CA TYR A 167 17.25 11.16 0.60
C TYR A 167 18.21 12.28 1.07
N LYS A 168 18.37 13.36 0.30
CA LYS A 168 19.25 14.50 0.66
C LYS A 168 18.70 15.36 1.78
N GLU A 169 17.39 15.30 2.01
CA GLU A 169 16.70 16.03 3.07
C GLU A 169 16.63 15.23 4.38
N MET A 170 17.22 14.05 4.40
CA MET A 170 17.32 13.22 5.59
C MET A 170 18.52 13.63 6.44
N ASP A 171 18.33 13.56 7.75
CA ASP A 171 19.35 13.88 8.75
C ASP A 171 19.95 12.58 9.31
N PHE A 172 21.27 12.46 9.30
CA PHE A 172 21.97 11.24 9.72
C PHE A 172 21.86 10.95 11.22
N ASP A 173 21.58 11.95 12.05
CA ASP A 173 21.42 11.85 13.50
C ASP A 173 19.96 11.62 13.91
N GLU A 174 19.00 12.10 13.12
CA GLU A 174 17.57 11.95 13.41
C GLU A 174 16.92 10.76 12.66
N ASP A 175 17.21 10.59 11.38
CA ASP A 175 16.63 9.54 10.52
C ASP A 175 17.43 8.24 10.61
N VAL A 176 17.59 7.77 11.85
CA VAL A 176 18.34 6.56 12.17
C VAL A 176 17.52 5.32 11.82
N ILE A 177 18.12 4.41 11.06
CA ILE A 177 17.49 3.13 10.72
C ILE A 177 17.17 2.36 12.01
N CYS A 178 15.96 1.82 12.13
CA CYS A 178 15.59 0.92 13.22
C CYS A 178 16.68 -0.14 13.43
N PRO A 179 17.25 -0.31 14.65
CA PRO A 179 18.36 -1.23 14.89
C PRO A 179 18.08 -2.71 14.58
N LEU A 180 16.80 -3.07 14.39
CA LEU A 180 16.36 -4.43 14.05
C LEU A 180 16.09 -4.62 12.55
N GLU A 181 16.29 -3.59 11.73
CA GLU A 181 16.17 -3.66 10.27
C GLU A 181 17.54 -3.82 9.59
N HIS A 182 17.50 -4.32 8.35
CA HIS A 182 18.70 -4.44 7.51
C HIS A 182 19.19 -3.08 7.03
N ARG A 183 20.47 -2.98 6.67
CA ARG A 183 21.09 -1.74 6.19
C ARG A 183 21.17 -1.61 4.67
N ARG A 184 20.40 -2.41 3.90
CA ARG A 184 20.39 -2.31 2.42
C ARG A 184 19.74 -1.03 1.91
N GLU A 185 18.86 -0.43 2.69
CA GLU A 185 18.10 0.78 2.37
C GLU A 185 18.12 1.71 3.58
N TRP A 186 18.28 3.02 3.36
CA TRP A 186 18.24 4.00 4.44
C TRP A 186 16.81 4.17 4.96
N THR A 187 15.89 4.67 4.14
CA THR A 187 14.62 5.18 4.67
C THR A 187 13.45 4.23 4.37
N HIS A 188 13.55 3.47 3.27
CA HIS A 188 12.53 2.55 2.80
C HIS A 188 11.18 3.28 2.64
N ALA A 189 11.15 4.25 1.73
CA ALA A 189 9.92 4.95 1.39
C ALA A 189 8.92 3.93 0.84
N ASN A 190 7.76 3.83 1.49
CA ASN A 190 6.79 2.75 1.23
C ASN A 190 5.40 3.26 0.85
N SER A 191 5.24 4.58 0.78
CA SER A 191 4.01 5.24 0.38
C SER A 191 4.29 6.62 -0.20
N LEU A 192 3.51 6.96 -1.22
CA LEU A 192 3.48 8.26 -1.85
C LEU A 192 2.02 8.64 -2.06
N ASN A 193 1.59 9.73 -1.44
CA ASN A 193 0.30 10.36 -1.64
C ASN A 193 0.51 11.86 -1.93
N LEU A 194 -0.57 12.57 -2.25
CA LEU A 194 -0.55 14.03 -2.41
C LEU A 194 -1.39 14.71 -1.34
N THR A 195 -0.94 15.88 -0.90
CA THR A 195 -1.79 16.85 -0.21
C THR A 195 -2.72 17.53 -1.22
N PRO A 196 -3.78 18.25 -0.78
CA PRO A 196 -4.65 19.01 -1.67
C PRO A 196 -3.92 20.06 -2.54
N ASN A 197 -2.75 20.55 -2.10
CA ASN A 197 -1.94 21.50 -2.85
C ASN A 197 -0.97 20.82 -3.83
N GLY A 198 -0.88 19.49 -3.82
CA GLY A 198 -0.01 18.72 -4.70
C GLY A 198 1.40 18.46 -4.15
N ASP A 199 1.65 18.74 -2.88
CA ASP A 199 2.88 18.33 -2.18
C ASP A 199 2.86 16.84 -1.86
N PHE A 200 4.03 16.22 -1.73
CA PHE A 200 4.14 14.79 -1.50
C PHE A 200 3.92 14.45 -0.03
N LEU A 201 3.05 13.50 0.27
CA LEU A 201 2.89 12.88 1.57
C LEU A 201 3.55 11.49 1.53
N VAL A 202 4.65 11.33 2.26
CA VAL A 202 5.53 10.16 2.15
C VAL A 202 5.67 9.47 3.50
N SER A 203 5.78 8.14 3.47
CA SER A 203 6.11 7.34 4.66
C SER A 203 7.43 6.63 4.47
N PHE A 204 8.30 6.77 5.46
CA PHE A 204 9.63 6.18 5.57
C PHE A 204 9.61 5.12 6.66
N ARG A 205 9.58 3.85 6.24
CA ARG A 205 9.32 2.72 7.14
C ARG A 205 10.44 2.54 8.15
N ASN A 206 11.69 2.58 7.69
CA ASN A 206 12.85 2.16 8.50
C ASN A 206 13.21 3.17 9.59
N THR A 207 12.81 4.43 9.41
CA THR A 207 13.04 5.52 10.38
C THR A 207 11.79 5.84 11.19
N SER A 208 10.67 5.18 10.88
CA SER A 208 9.35 5.43 11.47
C SER A 208 8.89 6.87 11.33
N THR A 209 9.13 7.46 10.16
CA THR A 209 8.86 8.86 9.85
C THR A 209 7.80 8.99 8.76
N VAL A 210 6.87 9.93 8.93
CA VAL A 210 5.95 10.42 7.89
C VAL A 210 6.26 11.89 7.66
N GLY A 211 6.24 12.33 6.41
CA GLY A 211 6.49 13.73 6.08
C GLY A 211 5.67 14.25 4.92
N ILE A 212 5.45 15.56 4.93
CA ILE A 212 4.96 16.33 3.78
C ILE A 212 6.19 17.02 3.17
N ILE A 213 6.44 16.76 1.90
CA ILE A 213 7.59 17.28 1.15
C ILE A 213 7.06 18.19 0.05
N SER A 214 7.59 19.41 0.02
CA SER A 214 7.28 20.41 -1.00
C SER A 214 7.60 19.88 -2.39
N ARG A 215 6.61 19.87 -3.30
CA ARG A 215 6.87 19.49 -4.69
C ARG A 215 7.68 20.56 -5.44
N GLU A 216 7.67 21.80 -4.96
CA GLU A 216 8.44 22.90 -5.56
C GLU A 216 9.92 22.83 -5.18
N THR A 217 10.22 22.62 -3.88
CA THR A 217 11.59 22.73 -3.37
C THR A 217 12.25 21.39 -3.06
N GLY A 218 11.46 20.34 -2.83
CA GLY A 218 11.95 19.05 -2.34
C GLY A 218 12.15 18.99 -0.83
N GLU A 219 11.94 20.08 -0.09
CA GLU A 219 12.19 20.17 1.35
C GLU A 219 10.98 19.67 2.18
N PHE A 220 11.23 19.22 3.41
CA PHE A 220 10.17 18.88 4.36
C PHE A 220 9.40 20.13 4.83
N LEU A 221 8.09 20.15 4.56
CA LEU A 221 7.13 21.11 5.13
C LEU A 221 6.63 20.66 6.51
N TRP A 222 6.60 19.36 6.73
CA TRP A 222 6.22 18.73 8.00
C TRP A 222 6.89 17.36 8.10
N LYS A 223 7.34 16.99 9.29
CA LYS A 223 7.99 15.71 9.59
C LYS A 223 7.60 15.26 10.98
N TRP A 224 7.13 14.02 11.11
CA TRP A 224 6.57 13.48 12.35
C TRP A 224 6.70 11.95 12.38
N GLY A 225 6.68 11.35 13.56
CA GLY A 225 6.53 9.90 13.68
C GLY A 225 7.46 9.20 14.66
N PRO A 226 8.77 9.50 14.71
CA PRO A 226 9.69 8.83 15.62
C PRO A 226 9.17 8.84 17.07
N GLY A 227 9.09 7.64 17.67
CA GLY A 227 8.55 7.42 19.01
C GLY A 227 7.02 7.37 19.13
N ASN A 228 6.28 7.72 18.08
CA ASN A 228 4.81 7.74 18.06
C ASN A 228 4.20 6.64 17.17
N VAL A 229 4.85 6.34 16.04
CA VAL A 229 4.53 5.23 15.12
C VAL A 229 5.75 4.34 14.92
N PHE A 230 5.53 3.13 14.42
CA PHE A 230 6.61 2.20 14.15
C PHE A 230 6.36 1.42 12.85
N HIS A 231 7.27 1.59 11.88
CA HIS A 231 7.23 0.91 10.57
C HIS A 231 5.90 1.10 9.81
N GLN A 232 5.30 2.29 9.94
CA GLN A 232 4.00 2.67 9.40
C GLN A 232 3.91 2.61 7.87
N HIS A 233 2.69 2.57 7.36
CA HIS A 233 2.36 2.56 5.94
C HIS A 233 1.18 3.50 5.65
N HIS A 234 1.06 3.86 4.36
CA HIS A 234 -0.12 4.48 3.76
C HIS A 234 -0.69 5.72 4.48
N PRO A 235 0.12 6.77 4.74
CA PRO A 235 -0.40 8.07 5.14
C PRO A 235 -1.26 8.65 4.02
N THR A 236 -2.47 9.11 4.36
CA THR A 236 -3.40 9.78 3.43
C THR A 236 -3.87 11.09 4.05
N PHE A 237 -3.97 12.14 3.24
CA PHE A 237 -4.43 13.45 3.70
C PHE A 237 -5.96 13.50 3.67
N LEU A 238 -6.57 13.93 4.76
CA LEU A 238 -8.02 14.00 4.93
C LEU A 238 -8.55 15.42 4.69
N GLU A 239 -9.83 15.54 4.34
CA GLU A 239 -10.49 16.84 4.09
C GLU A 239 -10.46 17.79 5.30
N ASN A 240 -10.39 17.26 6.51
CA ASN A 240 -10.29 18.06 7.74
C ASN A 240 -8.87 18.59 8.02
N GLY A 241 -7.88 18.28 7.17
CA GLY A 241 -6.49 18.69 7.34
C GLY A 241 -5.62 17.69 8.10
N ASN A 242 -6.20 16.59 8.59
CA ASN A 242 -5.46 15.55 9.31
C ASN A 242 -4.83 14.52 8.35
N VAL A 243 -3.91 13.73 8.87
CA VAL A 243 -3.26 12.61 8.18
C VAL A 243 -3.70 11.29 8.80
N LEU A 244 -4.34 10.42 8.03
CA LEU A 244 -4.68 9.06 8.43
C LEU A 244 -3.52 8.11 8.11
N ILE A 245 -3.07 7.33 9.09
CA ILE A 245 -1.87 6.48 8.98
C ILE A 245 -2.20 5.07 9.46
N PHE A 246 -1.73 4.06 8.73
CA PHE A 246 -1.66 2.68 9.22
C PHE A 246 -0.35 2.49 9.98
N ASP A 247 -0.39 2.47 11.31
CA ASP A 247 0.74 2.21 12.19
C ASP A 247 0.90 0.70 12.38
N ASN A 248 1.87 0.09 11.69
CA ASN A 248 2.09 -1.35 11.76
C ASN A 248 2.50 -1.80 13.16
N GLY A 249 3.27 -0.96 13.86
CA GLY A 249 3.68 -1.17 15.24
C GLY A 249 4.78 -2.22 15.41
N SER A 250 5.49 -2.61 14.36
CA SER A 250 6.62 -3.53 14.48
C SER A 250 7.78 -2.89 15.22
N HIS A 251 8.42 -3.63 16.10
CA HIS A 251 9.52 -3.14 16.94
C HIS A 251 9.09 -1.95 17.82
N SER A 252 7.81 -1.89 18.17
CA SER A 252 7.28 -0.83 19.02
C SER A 252 7.78 -0.97 20.46
N GLN A 253 7.68 0.11 21.24
CA GLN A 253 7.97 0.03 22.67
C GLN A 253 6.85 -0.75 23.38
N GLY A 254 7.09 -2.04 23.61
CA GLY A 254 6.17 -2.93 24.30
C GLY A 254 5.66 -4.04 23.38
N MET A 255 4.35 -4.28 23.44
CA MET A 255 3.72 -5.32 22.64
C MET A 255 3.38 -4.80 21.25
N ASP A 256 4.00 -5.41 20.24
CA ASP A 256 3.69 -5.18 18.83
C ASP A 256 2.19 -5.41 18.55
N ARG A 257 1.58 -4.41 17.93
CA ARG A 257 0.18 -4.36 17.51
C ARG A 257 0.05 -3.33 16.40
N SER A 258 -0.93 -3.52 15.52
CA SER A 258 -1.24 -2.48 14.54
C SER A 258 -2.33 -1.54 15.06
N ARG A 259 -2.30 -0.31 14.56
CA ARG A 259 -3.32 0.70 14.79
C ARG A 259 -3.58 1.47 13.51
N VAL A 260 -4.75 2.07 13.41
CA VAL A 260 -4.99 3.16 12.46
C VAL A 260 -5.13 4.43 13.28
N ILE A 261 -4.38 5.47 12.94
CA ILE A 261 -4.35 6.73 13.68
C ILE A 261 -4.64 7.90 12.76
N GLU A 262 -5.21 8.96 13.32
CA GLU A 262 -5.42 10.24 12.65
C GLU A 262 -4.62 11.31 13.39
N VAL A 263 -3.68 11.94 12.70
CA VAL A 263 -2.74 12.91 13.26
C VAL A 263 -3.04 14.28 12.69
N ASN A 264 -3.10 15.29 13.55
CA ASN A 264 -3.21 16.67 13.13
C ASN A 264 -1.81 17.27 12.90
N PRO A 265 -1.40 17.58 11.66
CA PRO A 265 -0.05 18.07 11.38
C PRO A 265 0.21 19.48 11.94
N ALA A 266 -0.83 20.25 12.30
CA ALA A 266 -0.67 21.57 12.91
C ALA A 266 -0.36 21.51 14.42
N THR A 267 -0.81 20.46 15.11
CA THR A 267 -0.61 20.28 16.56
C THR A 267 0.31 19.12 16.91
N ASN A 268 0.59 18.22 15.95
CA ASN A 268 1.28 16.94 16.13
C ASN A 268 0.57 15.96 17.10
N GLU A 269 -0.72 16.16 17.35
CA GLU A 269 -1.52 15.30 18.22
C GLU A 269 -2.23 14.19 17.44
N ILE A 270 -2.31 13.00 18.06
CA ILE A 270 -3.15 11.91 17.59
C ILE A 270 -4.59 12.18 18.07
N GLU A 271 -5.47 12.62 17.16
CA GLU A 271 -6.84 13.03 17.49
C GLU A 271 -7.85 11.88 17.43
N TRP A 272 -7.51 10.81 16.72
CA TRP A 272 -8.31 9.58 16.66
C TRP A 272 -7.41 8.36 16.51
N GLN A 273 -7.83 7.22 17.08
CA GLN A 273 -7.17 5.95 16.86
C GLN A 273 -8.16 4.78 16.86
N TYR A 274 -7.78 3.72 16.16
CA TYR A 274 -8.40 2.42 16.22
C TYR A 274 -7.36 1.32 16.44
N THR A 275 -7.70 0.39 17.31
CA THR A 275 -7.05 -0.91 17.51
C THR A 275 -8.14 -1.89 17.92
N GLU A 276 -7.93 -3.19 17.70
CA GLU A 276 -8.83 -4.20 18.28
C GLU A 276 -8.60 -4.38 19.78
N THR A 277 -9.55 -5.04 20.45
CA THR A 277 -9.48 -5.43 21.86
C THR A 277 -9.65 -6.95 21.98
N PRO A 278 -8.64 -7.69 22.48
CA PRO A 278 -7.31 -7.22 22.86
C PRO A 278 -6.51 -6.72 21.65
N ALA A 279 -5.57 -5.79 21.89
CA ALA A 279 -4.73 -5.19 20.85
C ALA A 279 -4.05 -6.21 19.91
N LEU A 280 -3.66 -7.36 20.44
CA LEU A 280 -3.03 -8.44 19.66
C LEU A 280 -3.92 -8.98 18.53
N ALA A 281 -5.24 -8.84 18.64
CA ALA A 281 -6.18 -9.32 17.62
C ALA A 281 -6.03 -8.60 16.27
N PHE A 282 -5.34 -7.46 16.25
CA PHE A 282 -5.01 -6.72 15.04
C PHE A 282 -3.51 -6.45 14.97
N TYR A 283 -2.81 -7.14 14.07
CA TYR A 283 -1.39 -6.92 13.84
C TYR A 283 -0.96 -7.34 12.44
N SER A 284 -0.51 -6.38 11.64
CA SER A 284 0.20 -6.61 10.38
C SER A 284 1.60 -6.02 10.46
N PHE A 285 2.62 -6.88 10.53
CA PHE A 285 4.02 -6.46 10.73
C PHE A 285 4.64 -5.67 9.55
N HIS A 286 3.98 -5.66 8.40
CA HIS A 286 4.38 -4.89 7.22
C HIS A 286 3.19 -4.73 6.27
N ILE A 287 3.40 -4.03 5.15
CA ILE A 287 2.37 -3.68 4.15
C ILE A 287 1.14 -3.06 4.83
N SER A 288 -0.04 -3.14 4.22
CA SER A 288 -1.32 -2.62 4.76
C SER A 288 -1.66 -1.21 4.28
N SER A 289 -2.93 -0.87 4.45
CA SER A 289 -3.49 0.45 4.15
C SER A 289 -4.72 0.72 5.00
N SER A 290 -5.05 2.00 5.12
CA SER A 290 -6.31 2.52 5.66
C SER A 290 -6.84 3.62 4.74
N GLU A 291 -8.15 3.62 4.50
CA GLU A 291 -8.83 4.61 3.65
C GLU A 291 -10.12 5.07 4.34
N ARG A 292 -10.28 6.39 4.52
CA ARG A 292 -11.52 6.97 5.04
C ARG A 292 -12.55 7.00 3.90
N LEU A 293 -13.70 6.39 4.12
CA LEU A 293 -14.79 6.31 3.15
C LEU A 293 -15.77 7.49 3.32
N ALA A 294 -16.55 7.78 2.28
CA ALA A 294 -17.43 8.95 2.26
C ALA A 294 -18.55 8.93 3.32
N ASN A 295 -18.92 7.75 3.85
CA ASN A 295 -19.85 7.65 4.98
C ASN A 295 -19.19 7.85 6.36
N GLY A 296 -17.88 8.16 6.40
CA GLY A 296 -17.09 8.34 7.62
C GLY A 296 -16.51 7.04 8.20
N ASN A 297 -16.83 5.88 7.63
CA ASN A 297 -16.20 4.61 7.97
C ASN A 297 -14.74 4.58 7.49
N THR A 298 -13.98 3.60 7.96
CA THR A 298 -12.60 3.36 7.50
C THR A 298 -12.50 1.95 6.95
N LEU A 299 -12.10 1.82 5.68
CA LEU A 299 -11.63 0.54 5.13
C LEU A 299 -10.20 0.32 5.61
N ILE A 300 -9.90 -0.89 6.08
CA ILE A 300 -8.59 -1.29 6.59
C ILE A 300 -8.18 -2.58 5.89
N CYS A 301 -6.96 -2.59 5.36
CA CYS A 301 -6.32 -3.77 4.80
C CYS A 301 -5.23 -4.23 5.77
N GLU A 302 -5.49 -5.24 6.60
CA GLU A 302 -4.47 -5.95 7.38
C GLU A 302 -3.69 -6.87 6.44
N GLY A 303 -2.67 -6.31 5.80
CA GLY A 303 -2.10 -6.86 4.57
C GLY A 303 -1.35 -8.18 4.77
N ALA A 304 -0.58 -8.32 5.86
CA ALA A 304 0.23 -9.51 6.14
C ALA A 304 -0.62 -10.79 6.24
N PHE A 305 -1.89 -10.63 6.61
CA PHE A 305 -2.86 -11.71 6.73
C PHE A 305 -3.99 -11.58 5.69
N GLY A 306 -3.88 -10.73 4.68
CA GLY A 306 -4.90 -10.61 3.61
C GLY A 306 -6.33 -10.38 4.12
N ARG A 307 -6.50 -9.80 5.32
CA ARG A 307 -7.81 -9.48 5.90
C ARG A 307 -8.14 -8.04 5.54
N LEU A 308 -9.29 -7.85 4.94
CA LEU A 308 -9.85 -6.55 4.60
C LEU A 308 -11.09 -6.36 5.47
N PHE A 309 -11.21 -5.24 6.17
CA PHE A 309 -12.37 -5.00 7.03
C PHE A 309 -12.72 -3.53 7.07
N GLU A 310 -14.00 -3.24 7.32
CA GLU A 310 -14.53 -1.89 7.42
C GLU A 310 -15.02 -1.64 8.84
N ILE A 311 -14.65 -0.50 9.39
CA ILE A 311 -15.09 -0.06 10.72
C ILE A 311 -15.88 1.23 10.64
N THR A 312 -16.86 1.38 11.52
CA THR A 312 -17.46 2.69 11.81
C THR A 312 -16.46 3.62 12.50
N LYS A 313 -16.75 4.93 12.55
CA LYS A 313 -15.95 5.92 13.28
C LYS A 313 -15.71 5.55 14.77
N ASN A 314 -16.63 4.80 15.37
CA ASN A 314 -16.53 4.32 16.75
C ASN A 314 -15.83 2.95 16.89
N GLY A 315 -15.23 2.42 15.82
CA GLY A 315 -14.44 1.19 15.84
C GLY A 315 -15.25 -0.11 15.76
N LYS A 316 -16.56 -0.06 15.49
CA LYS A 316 -17.33 -1.29 15.24
C LYS A 316 -17.04 -1.84 13.84
N VAL A 317 -16.58 -3.08 13.73
CA VAL A 317 -16.47 -3.82 12.47
C VAL A 317 -17.86 -4.04 11.88
N VAL A 318 -18.07 -3.61 10.63
CA VAL A 318 -19.34 -3.73 9.90
C VAL A 318 -19.21 -4.56 8.63
N TRP A 319 -17.99 -4.77 8.15
CA TRP A 319 -17.70 -5.67 7.04
C TRP A 319 -16.33 -6.31 7.23
N GLU A 320 -16.20 -7.57 6.85
CA GLU A 320 -14.93 -8.30 6.92
C GLU A 320 -14.86 -9.35 5.81
N TYR A 321 -13.72 -9.36 5.12
CA TYR A 321 -13.38 -10.27 4.04
C TYR A 321 -11.94 -10.75 4.19
N ILE A 322 -11.71 -12.00 3.83
CA ILE A 322 -10.38 -12.61 3.84
C ILE A 322 -10.04 -13.05 2.42
N ASN A 323 -8.91 -12.58 1.89
CA ASN A 323 -8.44 -12.96 0.55
C ASN A 323 -8.35 -14.49 0.39
N PRO A 324 -9.12 -15.12 -0.50
CA PRO A 324 -9.09 -16.56 -0.70
C PRO A 324 -7.98 -17.02 -1.66
N PHE A 325 -7.32 -16.09 -2.36
CA PHE A 325 -6.32 -16.40 -3.38
C PHE A 325 -4.93 -16.45 -2.78
N TYR A 326 -4.20 -17.51 -3.11
CA TYR A 326 -2.82 -17.71 -2.70
C TYR A 326 -1.88 -17.64 -3.90
N SER A 327 -0.73 -17.02 -3.69
CA SER A 327 0.41 -17.03 -4.62
C SER A 327 1.70 -17.24 -3.84
N PRO A 328 2.79 -17.67 -4.50
CA PRO A 328 4.12 -17.61 -3.90
C PRO A 328 4.46 -16.17 -3.52
N ASP A 329 4.94 -15.95 -2.29
CA ASP A 329 5.41 -14.63 -1.88
C ASP A 329 6.68 -14.22 -2.64
N LEU A 330 6.89 -12.92 -2.81
CA LEU A 330 7.97 -12.38 -3.63
C LEU A 330 9.38 -12.47 -3.00
N ARG A 331 9.49 -12.89 -1.73
CA ARG A 331 10.76 -12.99 -1.00
C ARG A 331 11.26 -14.42 -0.89
N LYS A 332 10.40 -15.35 -0.46
CA LYS A 332 10.76 -16.75 -0.18
C LYS A 332 10.04 -17.77 -1.06
N GLY A 333 8.97 -17.36 -1.75
CA GLY A 333 8.12 -18.24 -2.54
C GLY A 333 7.16 -19.10 -1.70
N ASP A 334 7.02 -18.80 -0.41
CA ASP A 334 6.05 -19.46 0.46
C ASP A 334 4.62 -19.07 0.04
N PRO A 335 3.63 -19.98 0.12
CA PRO A 335 2.25 -19.65 -0.19
C PRO A 335 1.70 -18.54 0.72
N THR A 336 1.22 -17.45 0.13
CA THR A 336 0.65 -16.31 0.84
C THR A 336 -0.63 -15.80 0.19
N ASN A 337 -1.56 -15.31 1.01
CA ASN A 337 -2.73 -14.55 0.56
C ASN A 337 -2.63 -13.06 0.92
N MET A 338 -1.41 -12.59 1.20
CA MET A 338 -1.14 -11.20 1.53
C MET A 338 -1.70 -10.24 0.49
N VAL A 339 -2.17 -9.09 0.97
CA VAL A 339 -2.68 -8.00 0.13
C VAL A 339 -1.88 -6.76 0.44
N PHE A 340 -1.21 -6.17 -0.56
CA PHE A 340 -0.40 -4.98 -0.35
C PHE A 340 -1.25 -3.81 0.14
N ARG A 341 -2.33 -3.50 -0.60
CA ARG A 341 -3.36 -2.50 -0.28
C ARG A 341 -4.70 -2.88 -0.89
N ALA A 342 -5.77 -2.23 -0.43
CA ALA A 342 -7.10 -2.37 -0.99
C ALA A 342 -7.82 -1.00 -1.04
N HIS A 343 -8.71 -0.84 -2.02
CA HIS A 343 -9.49 0.38 -2.24
C HIS A 343 -10.97 0.08 -2.39
N ARG A 344 -11.86 0.98 -1.96
CA ARG A 344 -13.31 0.82 -2.07
C ARG A 344 -13.89 1.93 -2.94
N TYR A 345 -14.48 1.55 -4.07
CA TYR A 345 -15.11 2.48 -5.00
C TYR A 345 -16.64 2.45 -4.82
N PRO A 346 -17.30 3.61 -4.66
CA PRO A 346 -18.76 3.65 -4.67
C PRO A 346 -19.32 3.28 -6.05
N PRO A 347 -20.56 2.77 -6.16
CA PRO A 347 -21.15 2.39 -7.45
C PRO A 347 -21.21 3.52 -8.48
N GLU A 348 -21.31 4.76 -8.02
CA GLU A 348 -21.32 5.96 -8.84
C GLU A 348 -19.92 6.43 -9.28
N HIS A 349 -18.84 5.75 -8.86
CA HIS A 349 -17.49 6.14 -9.24
C HIS A 349 -17.27 6.00 -10.75
N SER A 350 -16.74 7.06 -11.37
CA SER A 350 -16.55 7.16 -12.83
C SER A 350 -15.79 5.98 -13.44
N SER A 351 -14.86 5.39 -12.70
CA SER A 351 -14.07 4.23 -13.17
C SER A 351 -14.88 2.94 -13.36
N ILE A 352 -16.08 2.83 -12.77
CA ILE A 352 -16.90 1.61 -12.80
C ILE A 352 -18.36 1.84 -13.22
N LEU A 353 -18.83 3.08 -13.31
CA LEU A 353 -20.23 3.44 -13.54
C LEU A 353 -20.88 2.73 -14.75
N ASP A 354 -20.14 2.60 -15.85
CA ASP A 354 -20.62 2.02 -17.12
C ASP A 354 -20.01 0.64 -17.42
N LYS A 355 -19.53 -0.07 -16.40
CA LYS A 355 -18.85 -1.36 -16.56
C LYS A 355 -19.81 -2.52 -16.29
N ASP A 356 -19.54 -3.65 -16.95
CA ASP A 356 -20.19 -4.91 -16.60
C ASP A 356 -19.61 -5.43 -15.28
N LEU A 357 -20.48 -5.50 -14.26
CA LEU A 357 -20.17 -5.92 -12.91
C LEU A 357 -21.02 -7.14 -12.51
N ASP A 358 -21.54 -7.90 -13.48
CA ASP A 358 -22.34 -9.09 -13.20
C ASP A 358 -21.48 -10.20 -12.56
N PRO A 359 -21.74 -10.59 -11.30
CA PRO A 359 -20.98 -11.65 -10.64
C PRO A 359 -21.18 -13.03 -11.28
N ASP A 360 -22.20 -13.23 -12.12
CA ASP A 360 -22.42 -14.50 -12.82
C ASP A 360 -21.33 -14.77 -13.89
N ASN A 361 -20.64 -13.73 -14.38
CA ASN A 361 -19.44 -13.88 -15.20
C ASN A 361 -18.33 -14.66 -14.47
N TYR A 362 -18.35 -14.69 -13.14
CA TYR A 362 -17.38 -15.40 -12.27
C TYR A 362 -18.04 -16.49 -11.42
N ARG A 363 -19.21 -17.01 -11.82
CA ARG A 363 -20.04 -17.94 -11.01
C ARG A 363 -19.28 -19.10 -10.37
N ASN A 364 -18.37 -19.73 -11.12
CA ASN A 364 -17.58 -20.86 -10.61
C ASN A 364 -16.68 -20.46 -9.43
N MET A 365 -16.04 -19.29 -9.51
CA MET A 365 -15.21 -18.76 -8.43
C MET A 365 -16.08 -18.28 -7.26
N ASN A 366 -17.19 -17.63 -7.56
CA ASN A 366 -18.13 -17.12 -6.56
C ASN A 366 -18.82 -18.23 -5.77
N ARG A 367 -19.04 -19.41 -6.36
CA ARG A 367 -19.51 -20.58 -5.63
C ARG A 367 -18.51 -21.10 -4.59
N LEU A 368 -17.22 -20.94 -4.83
CA LEU A 368 -16.17 -21.36 -3.91
C LEU A 368 -15.97 -20.32 -2.78
N PHE A 369 -15.93 -19.04 -3.14
CA PHE A 369 -15.41 -17.97 -2.26
C PHE A 369 -16.41 -16.87 -1.91
N GLY A 370 -17.58 -16.82 -2.54
CA GLY A 370 -18.64 -15.88 -2.19
C GLY A 370 -19.28 -16.20 -0.84
N GLY A 371 -19.96 -15.22 -0.23
CA GLY A 371 -20.70 -15.42 1.02
C GLY A 371 -21.77 -16.52 0.92
N GLU A 372 -22.23 -17.06 2.06
CA GLU A 372 -23.18 -18.20 2.10
C GLU A 372 -24.48 -17.97 1.28
N THR A 373 -24.93 -16.71 1.17
CA THR A 373 -26.08 -16.34 0.33
C THR A 373 -25.83 -16.51 -1.16
N ALA A 374 -24.57 -16.42 -1.62
CA ALA A 374 -24.17 -16.62 -3.01
C ALA A 374 -23.93 -18.10 -3.38
N LYS A 375 -23.75 -19.00 -2.39
CA LYS A 375 -23.56 -20.44 -2.63
C LYS A 375 -24.88 -21.19 -2.92
N ASN A 376 -26.01 -20.56 -2.64
CA ASN A 376 -27.36 -21.14 -2.71
C ASN A 376 -28.22 -20.56 -3.86
N GLN A 377 -27.64 -19.79 -4.78
CA GLN A 377 -28.23 -19.31 -6.04
C GLN A 377 -27.35 -19.78 -7.21
#